data_AF-A0A2G2HC27-F1
#
_entry.id   AF-A0A2G2HC27-F1
#
_cell.length_a   1.000
_cell.length_b   1.000
_cell.length_c   1.000
_cell.angle_alpha   90.00
_cell.angle_beta   90.00
_cell.angle_gamma   90.00
#
_symmetry.space_group_name_H-M   'P 1'
#
loop_
_entity.id
_entity.type
_entity.pdbx_description
1 polymer ?
#
loop_
_entity_poly.entity_id
_entity_poly.type
_entity_poly.pdbx_seq_one_letter_code
_entity_poly.pdbx_strand_id
1 'polypeptide(L)'
;MKKIILSVVLLFVATITQAQNSLFNNISTTDQYDEYWSIQDPDGDGNYLIKEKRFIVKFETKFLPTGEGYALSVTVDEGSSKGHGMFNPDAVERDYLCSGYPYESFLKDKRERSAFVAIGDYIFIIRNISKDGTSFDGIDNVFIKRSASTTKTTGGKKKKMSFREKLKALKNASSGKSNYGEAHKQLQSKNLDKFITDYLVTMKAKQDGRIAAEKQQDKNIENAKALYDSDLNAYNDKIRASPEYQKMKAHQARMKEMENGESKKMVTIYNKTGKDIYIYQDGARNGTRINANSSTKVDCSSNYTYKFDSNSNGSGSRCYSANSGCERSVTVK
;
A
#
# COMPACT_ATOMS: atom_id res chain seq x y z
N MET A 1 5.22 39.62 46.92
CA MET A 1 5.75 38.85 45.76
C MET A 1 4.58 38.46 44.86
N LYS A 2 4.40 39.13 43.70
CA LYS A 2 3.33 38.81 42.74
C LYS A 2 3.93 37.97 41.62
N LYS A 3 3.37 36.78 41.34
CA LYS A 3 3.77 35.97 40.17
C LYS A 3 3.17 36.59 38.92
N ILE A 4 4.00 37.18 38.07
CA ILE A 4 3.61 37.58 36.71
C ILE A 4 3.55 36.29 35.89
N ILE A 5 2.33 35.79 35.65
CA ILE A 5 2.12 34.73 34.65
C ILE A 5 2.12 35.42 33.30
N LEU A 6 3.13 35.10 32.49
CA LEU A 6 3.38 35.73 31.20
C LEU A 6 2.41 35.14 30.16
N SER A 7 1.26 35.77 29.98
CA SER A 7 0.26 35.40 28.96
C SER A 7 0.74 35.72 27.55
N VAL A 8 1.68 34.95 27.02
CA VAL A 8 2.09 34.99 25.61
C VAL A 8 1.18 34.06 24.80
N VAL A 9 -0.07 34.47 24.62
CA VAL A 9 -0.92 33.92 23.55
C VAL A 9 -0.59 34.73 22.31
N LEU A 10 0.22 34.14 21.41
CA LEU A 10 0.70 34.81 20.21
C LEU A 10 -0.46 35.31 19.33
N LEU A 11 -0.40 36.58 18.94
CA LEU A 11 -1.00 37.02 17.68
C LEU A 11 -0.33 36.30 16.50
N PHE A 12 -1.04 36.30 15.36
CA PHE A 12 -0.66 35.86 14.01
C PHE A 12 -1.16 34.48 13.54
N VAL A 13 -2.45 34.43 13.13
CA VAL A 13 -2.82 34.05 11.75
C VAL A 13 -4.05 34.87 11.32
N ALA A 14 -3.85 36.11 10.89
CA ALA A 14 -4.89 36.92 10.25
C ALA A 14 -4.80 36.76 8.71
N THR A 15 -4.95 35.53 8.22
CA THR A 15 -4.97 35.22 6.78
C THR A 15 -6.16 34.35 6.44
N ILE A 16 -7.15 34.97 5.80
CA ILE A 16 -8.27 34.37 5.05
C ILE A 16 -8.91 33.16 5.74
N THR A 17 -10.05 33.38 6.39
CA THR A 17 -10.99 32.32 6.77
C THR A 17 -11.62 31.68 5.52
N GLN A 18 -10.83 30.93 4.75
CA GLN A 18 -11.36 29.69 4.22
C GLN A 18 -11.75 28.87 5.44
N ALA A 19 -13.02 28.51 5.55
CA ALA A 19 -13.41 27.48 6.49
C ALA A 19 -12.62 26.23 6.10
N GLN A 20 -11.55 25.92 6.86
CA GLN A 20 -10.83 24.66 6.70
C GLN A 20 -11.80 23.56 7.10
N ASN A 21 -12.51 23.01 6.12
CA ASN A 21 -13.45 21.92 6.34
C ASN A 21 -12.66 20.63 6.60
N SER A 22 -13.35 19.60 7.07
CA SER A 22 -12.74 18.29 7.22
C SER A 22 -12.34 17.66 5.88
N LEU A 23 -11.49 16.62 5.97
CA LEU A 23 -11.04 15.79 4.85
C LEU A 23 -12.16 15.51 3.83
N PHE A 24 -13.26 14.92 4.29
CA PHE A 24 -14.36 14.49 3.42
C PHE A 24 -15.12 15.68 2.79
N ASN A 25 -15.19 16.81 3.48
CA ASN A 25 -15.84 18.03 2.99
C ASN A 25 -14.96 18.86 2.03
N ASN A 26 -13.63 18.66 2.03
CA ASN A 26 -12.72 19.27 1.06
C ASN A 26 -12.64 18.49 -0.27
N ILE A 27 -13.09 17.24 -0.29
CA ILE A 27 -13.08 16.39 -1.49
C ILE A 27 -14.36 16.65 -2.30
N SER A 28 -14.21 17.07 -3.56
CA SER A 28 -15.34 17.17 -4.49
C SER A 28 -15.63 15.82 -5.13
N THR A 29 -16.89 15.38 -5.04
CA THR A 29 -17.38 14.16 -5.69
C THR A 29 -17.95 14.39 -7.09
N THR A 30 -18.09 15.65 -7.50
CA THR A 30 -18.58 16.02 -8.86
C THR A 30 -17.46 16.38 -9.82
N ASP A 31 -16.32 16.84 -9.29
CA ASP A 31 -15.20 17.32 -10.10
C ASP A 31 -14.18 16.21 -10.40
N GLN A 32 -13.42 16.39 -11.48
CA GLN A 32 -12.29 15.55 -11.84
C GLN A 32 -10.99 16.09 -11.24
N TYR A 33 -10.02 15.20 -11.01
CA TYR A 33 -8.68 15.53 -10.54
C TYR A 33 -7.62 14.95 -11.48
N ASP A 34 -6.55 15.69 -11.69
CA ASP A 34 -5.35 15.22 -12.38
C ASP A 34 -4.39 14.60 -11.35
N GLU A 35 -4.08 13.31 -11.47
CA GLU A 35 -3.09 12.62 -10.65
C GLU A 35 -1.67 12.87 -11.15
N TYR A 36 -0.77 13.23 -10.23
CA TYR A 36 0.67 13.21 -10.36
C TYR A 36 1.25 12.21 -9.36
N TRP A 37 2.24 11.40 -9.79
CA TRP A 37 2.83 10.33 -8.97
C TRP A 37 4.36 10.45 -8.81
N SER A 38 5.00 11.41 -9.49
CA SER A 38 6.41 11.72 -9.29
C SER A 38 6.54 13.04 -8.53
N ILE A 39 6.53 12.94 -7.20
CA ILE A 39 6.68 14.08 -6.28
C ILE A 39 8.03 13.92 -5.56
N GLN A 40 8.92 14.90 -5.73
CA GLN A 40 10.31 14.84 -5.27
C GLN A 40 10.72 16.15 -4.62
N ASP A 41 11.17 16.12 -3.37
CA ASP A 41 11.96 17.21 -2.78
C ASP A 41 13.44 16.84 -2.90
N PRO A 42 14.19 17.45 -3.84
CA PRO A 42 15.60 17.12 -4.06
C PRO A 42 16.53 17.77 -3.01
N ASP A 43 16.11 18.87 -2.40
CA ASP A 43 16.95 19.73 -1.56
C ASP A 43 16.60 19.59 -0.06
N GLY A 44 15.46 18.96 0.26
CA GLY A 44 14.97 18.76 1.63
C GLY A 44 14.45 20.05 2.27
N ASP A 45 14.01 21.01 1.45
CA ASP A 45 13.58 22.34 1.87
C ASP A 45 12.05 22.54 1.81
N GLY A 46 11.30 21.53 1.35
CA GLY A 46 9.86 21.54 1.16
C GLY A 46 9.39 22.02 -0.21
N ASN A 47 10.27 22.38 -1.15
CA ASN A 47 9.91 22.86 -2.50
C ASN A 47 9.89 21.72 -3.54
N TYR A 48 8.82 20.94 -3.54
CA TYR A 48 8.72 19.73 -4.36
C TYR A 48 8.62 19.99 -5.87
N LEU A 49 9.34 19.17 -6.63
CA LEU A 49 9.11 18.96 -8.05
C LEU A 49 7.95 17.98 -8.25
N ILE A 50 6.85 18.46 -8.83
CA ILE A 50 5.67 17.65 -9.18
C ILE A 50 5.70 17.34 -10.67
N LYS A 51 5.88 16.06 -11.03
CA LYS A 51 6.04 15.56 -12.41
C LYS A 51 5.10 14.38 -12.69
N GLU A 52 5.10 13.93 -13.94
CA GLU A 52 4.42 12.73 -14.40
C GLU A 52 2.91 12.68 -14.06
N LYS A 53 2.12 13.44 -14.82
CA LYS A 53 0.66 13.30 -14.83
C LYS A 53 0.28 11.94 -15.39
N ARG A 54 -0.43 11.11 -14.62
CA ARG A 54 -0.76 9.72 -14.99
C ARG A 54 -2.23 9.52 -15.35
N PHE A 55 -3.13 9.74 -14.41
CA PHE A 55 -4.57 9.53 -14.61
C PHE A 55 -5.40 10.80 -14.41
N ILE A 56 -6.61 10.76 -14.95
CA ILE A 56 -7.70 11.69 -14.63
C ILE A 56 -8.68 10.86 -13.81
N VAL A 57 -8.91 11.27 -12.56
CA VAL A 57 -9.68 10.49 -11.58
C VAL A 57 -10.88 11.26 -11.07
N LYS A 58 -11.86 10.54 -10.55
CA LYS A 58 -12.91 11.07 -9.66
C LYS A 58 -12.76 10.47 -8.28
N PHE A 59 -13.22 11.24 -7.30
CA PHE A 59 -13.37 10.80 -5.93
C PHE A 59 -14.86 10.56 -5.65
N GLU A 60 -15.17 9.54 -4.85
CA GLU A 60 -16.45 9.45 -4.16
C GLU A 60 -16.17 9.39 -2.66
N THR A 61 -17.13 9.81 -1.84
CA THR A 61 -17.03 9.80 -0.38
C THR A 61 -18.30 9.22 0.21
N LYS A 62 -18.19 8.34 1.21
CA LYS A 62 -19.33 7.77 1.92
C LYS A 62 -19.44 8.36 3.33
N PHE A 63 -20.67 8.53 3.78
CA PHE A 63 -21.02 9.08 5.08
C PHE A 63 -21.91 8.12 5.86
N LEU A 64 -21.75 8.06 7.18
CA LEU A 64 -22.68 7.36 8.07
C LEU A 64 -24.06 8.05 8.03
N PRO A 65 -25.15 7.36 8.39
CA PRO A 65 -26.47 7.98 8.53
C PRO A 65 -26.50 9.18 9.50
N THR A 66 -25.54 9.24 10.42
CA THR A 66 -25.32 10.32 11.39
C THR A 66 -24.49 11.50 10.85
N GLY A 67 -23.94 11.39 9.63
CA GLY A 67 -23.29 12.49 8.90
C GLY A 67 -21.76 12.48 8.89
N GLU A 68 -21.09 11.55 9.59
CA GLU A 68 -19.63 11.42 9.58
C GLU A 68 -19.14 10.76 8.30
N GLY A 69 -18.21 11.40 7.59
CA GLY A 69 -17.54 10.78 6.43
C GLY A 69 -16.67 9.62 6.91
N TYR A 70 -16.66 8.48 6.22
CA TYR A 70 -15.89 7.31 6.68
C TYR A 70 -15.04 6.66 5.59
N ALA A 71 -15.44 6.71 4.32
CA ALA A 71 -14.69 6.11 3.22
C ALA A 71 -14.54 7.08 2.05
N LEU A 72 -13.48 6.90 1.28
CA LEU A 72 -13.33 7.50 -0.04
C LEU A 72 -12.97 6.41 -1.07
N SER A 73 -13.42 6.60 -2.31
CA SER A 73 -13.00 5.81 -3.46
C SER A 73 -12.31 6.74 -4.47
N VAL A 74 -11.31 6.22 -5.19
CA VAL A 74 -10.62 6.92 -6.27
C VAL A 74 -10.66 6.05 -7.50
N THR A 75 -11.32 6.52 -8.56
CA THR A 75 -11.52 5.75 -9.80
C THR A 75 -11.08 6.57 -11.01
N VAL A 76 -10.38 5.92 -11.95
CA VAL A 76 -9.99 6.54 -13.23
C VAL A 76 -11.24 6.86 -14.06
N ASP A 77 -11.43 8.13 -14.41
CA ASP A 77 -12.62 8.63 -15.10
C ASP A 77 -12.43 8.80 -16.62
N GLU A 78 -11.18 8.87 -17.11
CA GLU A 78 -10.86 9.00 -18.54
C GLU A 78 -9.70 8.10 -18.98
N GLY A 79 -9.61 7.81 -20.28
CA GLY A 79 -8.54 7.02 -20.88
C GLY A 79 -8.84 5.51 -20.94
N SER A 80 -7.85 4.72 -21.34
CA SER A 80 -7.97 3.26 -21.52
C SER A 80 -8.19 2.49 -20.23
N SER A 81 -7.86 3.08 -19.08
CA SER A 81 -8.06 2.50 -17.74
C SER A 81 -9.34 3.00 -17.06
N LYS A 82 -10.27 3.66 -17.79
CA LYS A 82 -11.52 4.16 -17.22
C LYS A 82 -12.30 3.07 -16.48
N GLY A 83 -12.78 3.40 -15.28
CA GLY A 83 -13.46 2.47 -14.37
C GLY A 83 -12.52 1.63 -13.49
N HIS A 84 -11.20 1.75 -13.64
CA HIS A 84 -10.25 1.13 -12.72
C HIS A 84 -10.23 1.89 -11.39
N GLY A 85 -10.64 1.20 -10.31
CA GLY A 85 -10.49 1.68 -8.94
C GLY A 85 -9.03 1.60 -8.51
N MET A 86 -8.51 2.72 -7.99
CA MET A 86 -7.11 2.88 -7.58
C MET A 86 -6.93 2.77 -6.07
N PHE A 87 -7.77 3.48 -5.31
CA PHE A 87 -7.71 3.54 -3.84
C PHE A 87 -9.13 3.47 -3.29
N ASN A 88 -9.35 2.69 -2.23
CA ASN A 88 -10.64 2.59 -1.55
C ASN A 88 -10.45 2.52 -0.01
N PRO A 89 -9.81 3.52 0.63
CA PRO A 89 -9.61 3.48 2.07
C PRO A 89 -10.91 3.81 2.83
N ASP A 90 -11.14 3.07 3.92
CA ASP A 90 -12.39 3.08 4.67
C ASP A 90 -12.11 3.00 6.18
N ALA A 91 -12.44 4.06 6.92
CA ALA A 91 -12.20 4.20 8.35
C ALA A 91 -12.95 3.17 9.22
N VAL A 92 -14.05 2.57 8.74
CA VAL A 92 -14.72 1.49 9.50
C VAL A 92 -13.97 0.17 9.38
N GLU A 93 -13.16 -0.05 8.34
CA GLU A 93 -12.31 -1.24 8.24
C GLU A 93 -11.12 -1.22 9.20
N ARG A 94 -10.68 -2.40 9.68
CA ARG A 94 -9.61 -2.53 10.69
C ARG A 94 -8.32 -1.79 10.35
N ASP A 95 -7.93 -1.81 9.08
CA ASP A 95 -6.61 -1.37 8.63
C ASP A 95 -6.47 0.16 8.49
N TYR A 96 -7.57 0.91 8.56
CA TYR A 96 -7.52 2.38 8.47
C TYR A 96 -7.79 3.08 9.80
N LEU A 97 -7.33 4.33 9.87
CA LEU A 97 -7.54 5.27 10.98
C LEU A 97 -7.98 6.63 10.42
N CYS A 98 -9.15 7.08 10.87
CA CYS A 98 -9.58 8.47 10.78
C CYS A 98 -10.25 8.83 12.11
N SER A 99 -9.99 10.03 12.61
CA SER A 99 -10.46 10.50 13.91
C SER A 99 -10.45 12.03 13.95
N GLY A 100 -11.11 12.60 14.96
CA GLY A 100 -11.14 14.05 15.12
C GLY A 100 -12.42 14.72 14.60
N TYR A 101 -13.48 13.94 14.37
CA TYR A 101 -14.75 14.39 13.79
C TYR A 101 -15.38 15.56 14.58
N PRO A 102 -15.91 16.63 13.95
CA PRO A 102 -16.10 16.88 12.52
C PRO A 102 -14.91 17.60 11.85
N TYR A 103 -13.69 17.42 12.38
CA TYR A 103 -12.46 18.07 11.92
C TYR A 103 -11.40 17.06 11.48
N GLU A 104 -11.81 16.02 10.74
CA GLU A 104 -10.93 15.03 10.11
C GLU A 104 -9.79 15.74 9.34
N SER A 105 -8.53 15.55 9.76
CA SER A 105 -7.37 16.10 9.05
C SER A 105 -6.82 15.13 8.00
N PHE A 106 -6.92 13.82 8.26
CA PHE A 106 -6.40 12.77 7.38
C PHE A 106 -7.14 11.43 7.54
N LEU A 107 -7.00 10.56 6.54
CA LEU A 107 -7.39 9.14 6.59
C LEU A 107 -6.15 8.29 6.29
N LYS A 108 -5.69 7.50 7.28
CA LYS A 108 -4.40 6.80 7.27
C LYS A 108 -4.56 5.29 7.09
N ASP A 109 -3.75 4.69 6.22
CA ASP A 109 -3.51 3.24 6.22
C ASP A 109 -2.48 2.89 7.31
N LYS A 110 -2.83 1.96 8.20
CA LYS A 110 -1.97 1.54 9.32
C LYS A 110 -0.80 0.66 8.88
N ARG A 111 -0.92 -0.01 7.73
CA ARG A 111 0.06 -0.96 7.17
C ARG A 111 1.13 -0.20 6.39
N GLU A 112 0.70 0.67 5.49
CA GLU A 112 1.60 1.42 4.59
C GLU A 112 2.12 2.73 5.20
N ARG A 113 1.53 3.17 6.32
CA ARG A 113 1.79 4.45 7.02
C ARG A 113 1.48 5.71 6.20
N SER A 114 1.03 5.57 4.96
CA SER A 114 0.56 6.68 4.14
C SER A 114 -0.84 7.14 4.52
N ALA A 115 -1.16 8.40 4.26
CA ALA A 115 -2.46 9.00 4.60
C ALA A 115 -2.95 9.99 3.54
N PHE A 116 -4.26 10.02 3.32
CA PHE A 116 -4.94 11.01 2.51
C PHE A 116 -5.14 12.30 3.29
N VAL A 117 -4.81 13.45 2.68
CA VAL A 117 -5.03 14.80 3.22
C VAL A 117 -5.63 15.67 2.11
N ALA A 118 -6.73 16.37 2.36
CA ALA A 118 -7.38 17.25 1.38
C ALA A 118 -7.36 18.70 1.86
N ILE A 119 -6.78 19.60 1.05
CA ILE A 119 -6.57 21.03 1.36
C ILE A 119 -7.00 21.86 0.15
N GLY A 120 -8.23 22.37 0.17
CA GLY A 120 -8.80 23.13 -0.96
C GLY A 120 -8.87 22.29 -2.24
N ASP A 121 -8.24 22.78 -3.31
CA ASP A 121 -8.23 22.13 -4.63
C ASP A 121 -7.19 20.98 -4.76
N TYR A 122 -6.56 20.57 -3.66
CA TYR A 122 -5.48 19.58 -3.65
C TYR A 122 -5.77 18.43 -2.69
N ILE A 123 -5.52 17.19 -3.14
CA ILE A 123 -5.56 16.00 -2.28
C ILE A 123 -4.18 15.33 -2.38
N PHE A 124 -3.56 15.03 -1.24
CA PHE A 124 -2.23 14.46 -1.12
C PHE A 124 -2.31 13.06 -0.54
N ILE A 125 -1.43 12.17 -0.99
CA ILE A 125 -1.05 10.97 -0.23
C ILE A 125 0.32 11.27 0.39
N ILE A 126 0.37 11.39 1.72
CA ILE A 126 1.59 11.69 2.47
C ILE A 126 2.12 10.44 3.18
N ARG A 127 3.46 10.30 3.28
CA ARG A 127 4.14 9.18 3.93
C ARG A 127 4.42 9.42 5.41
N ASN A 128 4.42 8.33 6.17
CA ASN A 128 4.89 8.28 7.56
C ASN A 128 4.29 9.36 8.48
N ILE A 129 3.01 9.69 8.30
CA ILE A 129 2.36 10.68 9.17
C ILE A 129 2.54 10.29 10.65
N SER A 130 2.98 11.25 11.44
CA SER A 130 3.26 11.17 12.88
C SER A 130 2.10 10.62 13.72
N LYS A 131 2.37 10.24 14.97
CA LYS A 131 1.35 9.65 15.87
C LYS A 131 0.30 10.66 16.33
N ASP A 132 0.71 11.91 16.51
CA ASP A 132 -0.13 13.05 16.83
C ASP A 132 -0.76 13.71 15.59
N GLY A 133 -0.33 13.31 14.39
CA GLY A 133 -0.95 13.67 13.13
C GLY A 133 -0.58 15.05 12.60
N THR A 134 0.53 15.64 13.07
CA THR A 134 0.94 17.02 12.78
C THR A 134 2.13 17.15 11.82
N SER A 135 2.95 16.11 11.67
CA SER A 135 4.08 16.04 10.71
C SER A 135 4.10 14.74 9.89
N PHE A 136 4.92 14.72 8.83
CA PHE A 136 5.05 13.63 7.84
C PHE A 136 6.44 13.66 7.16
N ASP A 137 6.83 12.59 6.46
CA ASP A 137 8.20 12.44 5.88
C ASP A 137 8.29 12.74 4.36
N GLY A 138 7.14 12.96 3.71
CA GLY A 138 7.09 13.28 2.28
C GLY A 138 5.76 12.96 1.62
N ILE A 139 5.69 13.17 0.30
CA ILE A 139 4.47 13.00 -0.51
C ILE A 139 4.70 11.89 -1.54
N ASP A 140 3.71 11.02 -1.74
CA ASP A 140 3.70 9.95 -2.77
C ASP A 140 2.96 10.39 -4.03
N ASN A 141 1.73 10.89 -3.86
CA ASN A 141 0.86 11.32 -4.96
C ASN A 141 0.24 12.68 -4.61
N VAL A 142 -0.04 13.47 -5.63
CA VAL A 142 -0.95 14.62 -5.51
C VAL A 142 -2.00 14.60 -6.63
N PHE A 143 -3.24 14.80 -6.22
CA PHE A 143 -4.39 14.98 -7.09
C PHE A 143 -4.74 16.47 -7.10
N ILE A 144 -4.65 17.08 -8.27
CA ILE A 144 -4.94 18.50 -8.46
C ILE A 144 -6.31 18.62 -9.11
N LYS A 145 -7.25 19.28 -8.42
CA LYS A 145 -8.60 19.50 -8.94
C LYS A 145 -8.52 20.20 -10.29
N ARG A 146 -9.16 19.62 -11.30
CA ARG A 146 -9.28 20.27 -12.59
C ARG A 146 -10.23 21.44 -12.42
N SER A 147 -9.74 22.65 -12.67
CA SER A 147 -10.60 23.82 -12.83
C SER A 147 -11.69 23.47 -13.84
N ALA A 148 -12.95 23.79 -13.55
CA ALA A 148 -14.06 23.49 -14.44
C ALA A 148 -13.77 24.06 -15.83
N SER A 149 -13.35 23.19 -16.75
CA SER A 149 -13.09 23.57 -18.12
C SER A 149 -14.41 24.05 -18.69
N THR A 150 -14.54 25.35 -18.91
CA THR A 150 -15.51 25.88 -19.85
C THR A 150 -15.16 25.38 -21.24
N THR A 151 -15.53 24.12 -21.51
CA THR A 151 -15.70 23.55 -22.85
C THR A 151 -16.95 24.17 -23.50
N LYS A 152 -17.10 25.48 -23.34
CA LYS A 152 -17.93 26.31 -24.20
C LYS A 152 -17.11 26.57 -25.44
N THR A 153 -17.37 25.79 -26.48
CA THR A 153 -17.10 26.11 -27.88
C THR A 153 -17.96 27.32 -28.31
N THR A 154 -17.81 28.45 -27.63
CA THR A 154 -18.28 29.75 -28.13
C THR A 154 -17.34 30.19 -29.24
N GLY A 155 -17.88 30.31 -30.47
CA GLY A 155 -17.14 30.73 -31.64
C GLY A 155 -16.57 32.15 -31.50
N GLY A 156 -15.33 32.25 -31.01
CA GLY A 156 -14.54 33.48 -30.97
C GLY A 156 -13.49 33.48 -32.07
N LYS A 157 -13.38 34.57 -32.83
CA LYS A 157 -12.40 34.73 -33.93
C LYS A 157 -10.99 34.33 -33.47
N LYS A 158 -10.36 33.36 -34.15
CA LYS A 158 -8.93 33.02 -33.99
C LYS A 158 -8.08 34.29 -34.20
N LYS A 159 -7.59 34.88 -33.11
CA LYS A 159 -6.57 35.94 -33.16
C LYS A 159 -5.30 35.31 -33.75
N LYS A 160 -4.84 35.79 -34.92
CA LYS A 160 -3.62 35.27 -35.57
C LYS A 160 -2.42 35.56 -34.65
N MET A 161 -1.93 34.54 -33.94
CA MET A 161 -0.70 34.66 -33.15
C MET A 161 0.48 35.01 -34.05
N SER A 162 1.26 35.99 -33.59
CA SER A 162 2.49 36.49 -34.19
C SER A 162 3.54 35.38 -34.29
N PHE A 163 4.45 35.49 -35.27
CA PHE A 163 5.56 34.54 -35.44
C PHE A 163 6.46 34.49 -34.18
N ARG A 164 6.58 35.59 -33.43
CA ARG A 164 7.28 35.61 -32.13
C ARG A 164 6.54 34.86 -31.01
N GLU A 165 5.21 34.88 -31.01
CA GLU A 165 4.39 34.11 -30.06
C GLU A 165 4.46 32.61 -30.39
N LYS A 166 4.38 32.27 -31.67
CA LYS A 166 4.64 30.90 -32.15
C LYS A 166 6.04 30.43 -31.78
N LEU A 167 7.08 31.25 -31.96
CA LEU A 167 8.46 30.89 -31.61
C LEU A 167 8.66 30.76 -30.10
N LYS A 168 8.01 31.59 -29.26
CA LYS A 168 7.99 31.39 -27.80
C LYS A 168 7.28 30.10 -27.41
N ALA A 169 6.12 29.81 -28.00
CA ALA A 169 5.39 28.57 -27.76
C ALA A 169 6.22 27.34 -28.18
N LEU A 170 6.88 27.40 -29.34
CA LEU A 170 7.77 26.35 -29.84
C LEU A 170 9.00 26.17 -28.94
N LYS A 171 9.62 27.27 -28.46
CA LYS A 171 10.77 27.23 -27.55
C LYS A 171 10.42 26.70 -26.16
N ASN A 172 9.18 26.95 -25.69
CA ASN A 172 8.68 26.34 -24.47
C ASN A 172 8.41 24.84 -24.68
N ALA A 173 7.78 24.46 -25.79
CA ALA A 173 7.57 23.05 -26.15
C ALA A 173 8.89 22.27 -26.34
N SER A 174 9.93 22.90 -26.88
CA SER A 174 11.26 22.30 -27.06
C SER A 174 12.11 22.26 -25.78
N SER A 175 11.59 22.70 -24.64
CA SER A 175 12.34 22.78 -23.37
C SER A 175 12.04 21.65 -22.38
N GLY A 176 11.26 20.63 -22.79
CA GLY A 176 10.85 19.52 -21.92
C GLY A 176 9.91 19.90 -20.77
N LYS A 177 9.61 21.21 -20.59
CA LYS A 177 8.69 21.70 -19.57
C LYS A 177 7.24 21.45 -19.98
N SER A 178 6.74 20.27 -19.63
CA SER A 178 5.33 19.92 -19.61
C SER A 178 4.51 21.04 -18.97
N ASN A 179 3.58 21.63 -19.72
CA ASN A 179 2.77 22.75 -19.25
C ASN A 179 1.54 22.24 -18.48
N TYR A 180 1.75 21.82 -17.23
CA TYR A 180 0.76 21.16 -16.37
C TYR A 180 -0.40 22.05 -15.86
N GLY A 181 -0.59 23.26 -16.41
CA GLY A 181 -1.67 24.18 -16.04
C GLY A 181 -1.33 25.10 -14.85
N GLU A 182 -2.23 26.03 -14.53
CA GLU A 182 -1.97 27.05 -13.51
C GLU A 182 -2.11 26.53 -12.07
N ALA A 183 -3.07 25.66 -11.78
CA ALA A 183 -3.23 25.07 -10.45
C ALA A 183 -1.99 24.24 -10.03
N HIS A 184 -1.37 23.54 -10.98
CA HIS A 184 -0.10 22.83 -10.77
C HIS A 184 1.05 23.79 -10.45
N LYS A 185 1.23 24.86 -11.24
CA LYS A 185 2.27 25.88 -10.97
C LYS A 185 2.07 26.57 -9.63
N GLN A 186 0.82 26.89 -9.27
CA GLN A 186 0.48 27.48 -7.99
C GLN A 186 0.83 26.55 -6.83
N LEU A 187 0.54 25.25 -6.95
CA LEU A 187 0.95 24.28 -5.95
C LEU A 187 2.48 24.16 -5.87
N GLN A 188 3.16 23.98 -7.00
CA GLN A 188 4.62 23.84 -7.06
C GLN A 188 5.38 25.07 -6.56
N SER A 189 4.77 26.26 -6.60
CA SER A 189 5.34 27.49 -6.02
C SER A 189 5.25 27.59 -4.50
N LYS A 190 4.62 26.63 -3.82
CA LYS A 190 4.51 26.57 -2.36
C LYS A 190 5.56 25.63 -1.78
N ASN A 191 6.06 25.99 -0.61
CA ASN A 191 6.67 25.05 0.30
C ASN A 191 5.58 24.08 0.81
N LEU A 192 5.58 22.83 0.32
CA LEU A 192 4.50 21.87 0.62
C LEU A 192 4.60 21.28 2.02
N ASP A 193 5.82 21.09 2.54
CA ASP A 193 6.02 20.65 3.93
C ASP A 193 5.36 21.62 4.90
N LYS A 194 5.64 22.92 4.75
CA LYS A 194 4.99 23.96 5.53
C LYS A 194 3.49 24.04 5.26
N PHE A 195 3.06 24.01 4.00
CA PHE A 195 1.65 24.14 3.64
C PHE A 195 0.76 23.02 4.23
N ILE A 196 1.24 21.77 4.18
CA ILE A 196 0.55 20.61 4.72
C ILE A 196 0.69 20.58 6.26
N THR A 197 1.87 20.85 6.81
CA THR A 197 2.10 20.88 8.27
C THR A 197 1.24 21.96 8.95
N ASP A 198 1.21 23.19 8.41
CA ASP A 198 0.39 24.28 8.96
C ASP A 198 -1.12 23.89 8.96
N TYR A 199 -1.61 23.21 7.92
CA TYR A 199 -2.96 22.65 7.89
C TYR A 199 -3.17 21.56 8.96
N LEU A 200 -2.29 20.55 9.03
CA LEU A 200 -2.39 19.44 9.99
C LEU A 200 -2.38 19.95 11.44
N VAL A 201 -1.48 20.88 11.78
CA VAL A 201 -1.40 21.54 13.09
C VAL A 201 -2.68 22.33 13.38
N THR A 202 -3.21 23.08 12.42
CA THR A 202 -4.44 23.88 12.62
C THR A 202 -5.65 22.96 12.87
N MET A 203 -5.78 21.88 12.09
CA MET A 203 -6.86 20.91 12.28
C MET A 203 -6.70 20.15 13.59
N LYS A 204 -5.48 19.79 14.00
CA LYS A 204 -5.21 19.18 15.32
C LYS A 204 -5.64 20.10 16.48
N ALA A 205 -5.36 21.41 16.39
CA ALA A 205 -5.82 22.38 17.38
C ALA A 205 -7.36 22.44 17.48
N LYS A 206 -8.08 22.33 16.35
CA LYS A 206 -9.55 22.20 16.36
C LYS A 206 -10.00 20.89 17.01
N GLN A 207 -9.37 19.76 16.66
CA GLN A 207 -9.68 18.43 17.20
C GLN A 207 -9.52 18.38 18.73
N ASP A 208 -8.50 19.06 19.27
CA ASP A 208 -8.25 19.17 20.71
C ASP A 208 -9.27 20.10 21.39
N GLY A 209 -9.65 21.20 20.73
CA GLY A 209 -10.68 22.14 21.16
C GLY A 209 -12.12 21.59 21.14
N ARG A 210 -12.36 20.39 20.61
CA ARG A 210 -13.70 19.82 20.46
C ARG A 210 -14.48 19.68 21.76
N ILE A 211 -15.77 20.01 21.70
CA ILE A 211 -16.73 19.81 22.79
C ILE A 211 -17.16 18.34 22.90
N ALA A 212 -17.83 17.98 24.01
CA ALA A 212 -18.28 16.61 24.26
C ALA A 212 -19.24 16.07 23.19
N ALA A 213 -20.07 16.94 22.59
CA ALA A 213 -21.00 16.56 21.51
C ALA A 213 -20.27 16.18 20.21
N GLU A 214 -19.18 16.86 19.86
CA GLU A 214 -18.36 16.54 18.68
C GLU A 214 -17.56 15.25 18.91
N LYS A 215 -17.02 15.06 20.12
CA LYS A 215 -16.33 13.82 20.53
C LYS A 215 -17.24 12.58 20.52
N GLN A 216 -18.57 12.75 20.43
CA GLN A 216 -19.50 11.64 20.24
C GLN A 216 -19.47 11.09 18.80
N GLN A 217 -19.06 11.89 17.81
CA GLN A 217 -18.93 11.46 16.41
C GLN A 217 -17.81 10.42 16.21
N ASP A 218 -16.68 10.56 16.92
CA ASP A 218 -15.64 9.53 16.94
C ASP A 218 -16.21 8.15 17.37
N LYS A 219 -17.11 8.13 18.37
CA LYS A 219 -17.76 6.90 18.83
C LYS A 219 -18.75 6.32 17.82
N ASN A 220 -19.37 7.15 16.97
CA ASN A 220 -20.25 6.66 15.90
C ASN A 220 -19.44 5.85 14.88
N ILE A 221 -18.21 6.30 14.57
CA ILE A 221 -17.24 5.57 13.74
C ILE A 221 -16.73 4.30 14.45
N GLU A 222 -16.44 4.35 15.75
CA GLU A 222 -16.07 3.15 16.54
C GLU A 222 -17.20 2.09 16.54
N ASN A 223 -18.45 2.52 16.70
CA ASN A 223 -19.62 1.63 16.64
C ASN A 223 -19.81 1.02 15.24
N ALA A 224 -19.66 1.81 14.18
CA ALA A 224 -19.74 1.33 12.80
C ALA A 224 -18.62 0.31 12.49
N LYS A 225 -17.40 0.55 13.00
CA LYS A 225 -16.27 -0.38 12.93
C LYS A 225 -16.55 -1.69 13.68
N ALA A 226 -17.13 -1.62 14.88
CA ALA A 226 -17.51 -2.80 15.65
C ALA A 226 -18.59 -3.64 14.93
N LEU A 227 -19.54 -3.00 14.23
CA LEU A 227 -20.55 -3.67 13.41
C LEU A 227 -19.93 -4.36 12.19
N TYR A 228 -19.07 -3.66 11.44
CA TYR A 228 -18.32 -4.24 10.31
C TYR A 228 -17.52 -5.49 10.75
N ASP A 229 -16.81 -5.39 11.88
CA ASP A 229 -16.03 -6.48 12.45
C ASP A 229 -16.92 -7.70 12.83
N SER A 230 -18.11 -7.44 13.37
CA SER A 230 -19.10 -8.47 13.71
C SER A 230 -19.60 -9.18 12.46
N ASP A 231 -19.99 -8.44 11.42
CA ASP A 231 -20.51 -8.99 10.17
C ASP A 231 -19.43 -9.79 9.40
N LEU A 232 -18.19 -9.29 9.38
CA LEU A 232 -17.05 -9.99 8.79
C LEU A 232 -16.75 -11.30 9.54
N ASN A 233 -16.80 -11.31 10.87
CA ASN A 233 -16.64 -12.53 11.67
C ASN A 233 -17.78 -13.53 11.37
N ALA A 234 -19.04 -13.07 11.39
CA ALA A 234 -20.21 -13.91 11.12
C ALA A 234 -20.20 -14.49 9.69
N TYR A 235 -19.70 -13.74 8.69
CA TYR A 235 -19.48 -14.25 7.34
C TYR A 235 -18.39 -15.33 7.31
N ASN A 236 -17.24 -15.07 7.93
CA ASN A 236 -16.14 -16.04 8.00
C ASN A 236 -16.55 -17.35 8.70
N ASP A 237 -17.36 -17.27 9.75
CA ASP A 237 -17.84 -18.46 10.46
C ASP A 237 -18.88 -19.24 9.65
N LYS A 238 -19.75 -18.57 8.86
CA LYS A 238 -20.60 -19.26 7.85
C LYS A 238 -19.76 -19.99 6.80
N ILE A 239 -18.69 -19.37 6.30
CA ILE A 239 -17.77 -20.03 5.35
C ILE A 239 -17.07 -21.23 5.99
N ARG A 240 -16.58 -21.11 7.23
CA ARG A 240 -15.94 -22.20 7.98
C ARG A 240 -16.89 -23.36 8.30
N ALA A 241 -18.17 -23.06 8.54
CA ALA A 241 -19.21 -24.06 8.76
C ALA A 241 -19.65 -24.77 7.47
N SER A 242 -19.27 -24.27 6.28
CA SER A 242 -19.69 -24.86 5.01
C SER A 242 -19.11 -26.28 4.80
N PRO A 243 -19.86 -27.21 4.18
CA PRO A 243 -19.36 -28.54 3.87
C PRO A 243 -18.13 -28.55 2.96
N GLU A 244 -18.00 -27.56 2.06
CA GLU A 244 -16.85 -27.42 1.17
C GLU A 244 -15.58 -27.04 1.92
N TYR A 245 -15.67 -26.06 2.84
CA TYR A 245 -14.54 -25.68 3.69
C TYR A 245 -14.11 -26.84 4.59
N GLN A 246 -15.06 -27.57 5.19
CA GLN A 246 -14.76 -28.75 6.01
C GLN A 246 -14.08 -29.86 5.19
N LYS A 247 -14.56 -30.17 3.98
CA LYS A 247 -13.92 -31.12 3.06
C LYS A 247 -12.50 -30.67 2.67
N MET A 248 -12.32 -29.40 2.32
CA MET A 248 -11.01 -28.81 2.01
C MET A 248 -10.06 -28.95 3.20
N LYS A 249 -10.52 -28.65 4.42
CA LYS A 249 -9.70 -28.73 5.64
C LYS A 249 -9.35 -30.17 6.01
N ALA A 250 -10.29 -31.10 5.89
CA ALA A 250 -10.04 -32.54 6.09
C ALA A 250 -9.07 -33.10 5.04
N HIS A 251 -9.15 -32.64 3.78
CA HIS A 251 -8.18 -33.00 2.75
C HIS A 251 -6.78 -32.43 3.06
N GLN A 252 -6.67 -31.15 3.43
CA GLN A 252 -5.39 -30.56 3.88
C GLN A 252 -4.76 -31.32 5.06
N ALA A 253 -5.57 -31.71 6.05
CA ALA A 253 -5.11 -32.51 7.18
C ALA A 253 -4.57 -33.87 6.70
N ARG A 254 -5.33 -34.60 5.85
CA ARG A 254 -4.90 -35.88 5.27
C ARG A 254 -3.62 -35.76 4.44
N MET A 255 -3.48 -34.72 3.62
CA MET A 255 -2.25 -34.48 2.85
C MET A 255 -1.05 -34.27 3.77
N LYS A 256 -1.22 -33.48 4.83
CA LYS A 256 -0.17 -33.25 5.84
C LYS A 256 0.16 -34.52 6.65
N GLU A 257 -0.82 -35.36 6.96
CA GLU A 257 -0.60 -36.67 7.59
C GLU A 257 0.13 -37.64 6.67
N MET A 258 -0.17 -37.65 5.37
CA MET A 258 0.57 -38.43 4.38
C MET A 258 2.00 -37.92 4.21
N GLU A 259 2.22 -36.61 4.09
CA GLU A 259 3.58 -36.02 4.03
C GLU A 259 4.39 -36.35 5.29
N ASN A 260 3.78 -36.25 6.48
CA ASN A 260 4.41 -36.69 7.73
C ASN A 260 4.70 -38.20 7.69
N GLY A 261 3.74 -39.03 7.26
CA GLY A 261 3.85 -40.49 7.15
C GLY A 261 4.89 -40.96 6.14
N GLU A 262 5.07 -40.25 5.03
CA GLU A 262 6.16 -40.45 4.09
C GLU A 262 7.49 -40.00 4.69
N SER A 263 7.54 -38.86 5.39
CA SER A 263 8.77 -38.46 6.07
C SER A 263 9.25 -39.49 7.10
N LYS A 264 8.32 -40.21 7.76
CA LYS A 264 8.60 -41.38 8.63
C LYS A 264 9.24 -42.56 7.90
N LYS A 265 9.07 -42.65 6.59
CA LYS A 265 9.58 -43.72 5.71
C LYS A 265 10.75 -43.26 4.85
N MET A 266 11.25 -42.04 5.02
CA MET A 266 12.37 -41.51 4.23
C MET A 266 13.62 -41.34 5.10
N VAL A 267 14.78 -41.53 4.48
CA VAL A 267 16.09 -41.10 4.98
C VAL A 267 16.62 -39.98 4.07
N THR A 268 17.25 -38.97 4.66
CA THR A 268 17.90 -37.90 3.88
C THR A 268 19.37 -38.24 3.68
N ILE A 269 19.82 -38.35 2.42
CA ILE A 269 21.23 -38.57 2.08
C ILE A 269 21.84 -37.24 1.64
N TYR A 270 22.79 -36.75 2.43
CA TYR A 270 23.60 -35.55 2.14
C TYR A 270 24.90 -35.93 1.44
N ASN A 271 25.22 -35.20 0.38
CA ASN A 271 26.50 -35.31 -0.32
C ASN A 271 27.42 -34.15 0.09
N LYS A 272 28.47 -34.42 0.87
CA LYS A 272 29.52 -33.45 1.25
C LYS A 272 30.89 -33.78 0.68
N THR A 273 30.95 -34.62 -0.36
CA THR A 273 32.21 -35.08 -1.01
C THR A 273 32.90 -34.02 -1.87
N GLY A 274 32.27 -32.86 -2.08
CA GLY A 274 32.73 -31.83 -3.02
C GLY A 274 32.57 -32.19 -4.51
N LYS A 275 32.01 -33.37 -4.83
CA LYS A 275 31.68 -33.82 -6.18
C LYS A 275 30.25 -34.32 -6.23
N ASP A 276 29.68 -34.48 -7.42
CA ASP A 276 28.37 -35.11 -7.56
C ASP A 276 28.45 -36.61 -7.28
N ILE A 277 27.39 -37.17 -6.71
CA ILE A 277 27.24 -38.62 -6.52
C ILE A 277 25.94 -39.12 -7.13
N TYR A 278 25.94 -40.35 -7.61
CA TYR A 278 24.77 -41.07 -8.08
C TYR A 278 24.44 -42.15 -7.06
N ILE A 279 23.29 -42.06 -6.39
CA ILE A 279 22.82 -43.07 -5.46
C ILE A 279 21.94 -44.10 -6.18
N TYR A 280 22.12 -45.37 -5.84
CA TYR A 280 21.39 -46.51 -6.39
C TYR A 280 20.74 -47.29 -5.26
N GLN A 281 19.44 -47.56 -5.41
CA GLN A 281 18.76 -48.57 -4.60
C GLN A 281 19.31 -49.95 -4.97
N ASP A 282 19.55 -50.83 -4.00
CA ASP A 282 20.06 -52.19 -4.29
C ASP A 282 19.15 -52.90 -5.31
N GLY A 283 19.75 -53.42 -6.40
CA GLY A 283 19.04 -54.07 -7.51
C GLY A 283 18.51 -53.13 -8.61
N ALA A 284 18.49 -51.81 -8.39
CA ALA A 284 18.06 -50.85 -9.41
C ALA A 284 19.17 -50.55 -10.43
N ARG A 285 18.81 -50.47 -11.71
CA ARG A 285 19.73 -50.06 -12.80
C ARG A 285 19.89 -48.54 -12.93
N ASN A 286 18.90 -47.79 -12.46
CA ASN A 286 18.86 -46.33 -12.54
C ASN A 286 19.20 -45.73 -11.17
N GLY A 287 20.02 -44.68 -11.15
CA GLY A 287 20.41 -43.97 -9.94
C GLY A 287 19.96 -42.52 -9.94
N THR A 288 19.80 -41.95 -8.74
CA THR A 288 19.48 -40.52 -8.53
C THR A 288 20.75 -39.72 -8.33
N ARG A 289 20.97 -38.68 -9.13
CA ARG A 289 22.08 -37.73 -8.94
C ARG A 289 21.81 -36.82 -7.75
N ILE A 290 22.78 -36.70 -6.85
CA ILE A 290 22.85 -35.70 -5.78
C ILE A 290 24.05 -34.81 -6.08
N ASN A 291 23.78 -33.55 -6.41
CA ASN A 291 24.85 -32.59 -6.69
C ASN A 291 25.73 -32.36 -5.46
N ALA A 292 26.97 -31.92 -5.68
CA ALA A 292 27.90 -31.55 -4.62
C ALA A 292 27.26 -30.58 -3.61
N ASN A 293 27.42 -30.86 -2.31
CA ASN A 293 26.83 -30.11 -1.19
C ASN A 293 25.29 -30.07 -1.14
N SER A 294 24.61 -30.92 -1.92
CA SER A 294 23.15 -31.07 -1.90
C SER A 294 22.70 -32.33 -1.13
N SER A 295 21.39 -32.57 -1.10
CA SER A 295 20.78 -33.75 -0.48
C SER A 295 19.55 -34.22 -1.25
N THR A 296 19.16 -35.48 -1.02
CA THR A 296 17.87 -36.03 -1.48
C THR A 296 17.24 -36.90 -0.40
N LYS A 297 15.92 -37.14 -0.49
CA LYS A 297 15.19 -38.08 0.35
C LYS A 297 14.93 -39.37 -0.42
N VAL A 298 15.17 -40.51 0.21
CA VAL A 298 14.88 -41.85 -0.36
C VAL A 298 14.28 -42.79 0.67
N ASP A 299 13.60 -43.85 0.22
CA ASP A 299 12.85 -44.77 1.07
C ASP A 299 13.78 -45.53 2.04
N CYS A 300 13.55 -45.37 3.34
CA CYS A 300 14.39 -45.96 4.38
C CYS A 300 14.30 -47.50 4.48
N SER A 301 13.35 -48.14 3.79
CA SER A 301 13.19 -49.60 3.73
C SER A 301 14.19 -50.31 2.81
N SER A 302 14.92 -49.55 1.98
CA SER A 302 15.89 -50.09 1.02
C SER A 302 17.34 -49.75 1.38
N ASN A 303 18.26 -50.60 0.92
CA ASN A 303 19.69 -50.27 0.93
C ASN A 303 20.01 -49.28 -0.20
N TYR A 304 20.98 -48.39 0.03
CA TYR A 304 21.53 -47.53 -1.01
C TYR A 304 23.04 -47.60 -1.06
N THR A 305 23.56 -47.66 -2.29
CA THR A 305 24.96 -47.46 -2.63
C THR A 305 25.13 -46.15 -3.40
N TYR A 306 26.35 -45.62 -3.47
CA TYR A 306 26.69 -44.44 -4.26
C TYR A 306 27.91 -44.67 -5.13
N LYS A 307 27.99 -43.91 -6.23
CA LYS A 307 29.10 -43.85 -7.19
C LYS A 307 29.36 -42.40 -7.57
N PHE A 308 30.60 -42.06 -7.95
CA PHE A 308 30.93 -40.75 -8.51
C PHE A 308 30.63 -40.65 -10.02
N ASP A 309 30.61 -41.80 -10.72
CA ASP A 309 30.29 -41.91 -12.15
C ASP A 309 29.16 -42.92 -12.35
N SER A 310 28.10 -42.50 -13.04
CA SER A 310 26.93 -43.32 -13.35
C SER A 310 27.24 -44.49 -14.29
N ASN A 311 28.33 -44.40 -15.06
CA ASN A 311 28.74 -45.39 -16.06
C ASN A 311 29.78 -46.38 -15.53
N SER A 312 30.18 -46.27 -14.26
CA SER A 312 31.24 -47.11 -13.68
C SER A 312 30.77 -48.55 -13.41
N ASN A 313 31.44 -49.52 -14.03
CA ASN A 313 31.23 -50.95 -13.81
C ASN A 313 31.83 -51.37 -12.46
N GLY A 314 30.98 -51.82 -11.54
CA GLY A 314 31.35 -52.23 -10.18
C GLY A 314 30.21 -52.05 -9.18
N SER A 315 30.34 -52.62 -7.99
CA SER A 315 29.47 -52.33 -6.85
C SER A 315 29.80 -50.95 -6.28
N GLY A 316 28.78 -50.11 -6.06
CA GLY A 316 28.97 -48.80 -5.42
C GLY A 316 29.28 -48.94 -3.93
N SER A 317 29.84 -47.88 -3.33
CA SER A 317 30.05 -47.82 -1.87
C SER A 317 28.71 -47.70 -1.16
N ARG A 318 28.45 -48.47 -0.09
CA ARG A 318 27.19 -48.37 0.66
C ARG A 318 27.12 -47.03 1.41
N CYS A 319 26.05 -46.26 1.20
CA CYS A 319 25.75 -45.04 1.94
C CYS A 319 24.58 -45.21 2.94
N TYR A 320 23.70 -46.19 2.75
CA TYR A 320 22.61 -46.47 3.68
C TYR A 320 22.21 -47.96 3.67
N SER A 321 21.78 -48.48 4.82
CA SER A 321 21.23 -49.83 4.97
C SER A 321 19.74 -49.77 5.30
N ALA A 322 18.94 -50.62 4.66
CA ALA A 322 17.52 -50.81 4.89
C ALA A 322 17.18 -50.86 6.39
N ASN A 323 16.16 -50.12 6.80
CA ASN A 323 15.61 -50.05 8.16
C ASN A 323 16.60 -49.67 9.27
N SER A 324 17.82 -49.23 8.94
CA SER A 324 18.84 -48.83 9.92
C SER A 324 18.51 -47.54 10.68
N GLY A 325 17.44 -46.85 10.26
CA GLY A 325 16.82 -45.71 10.92
C GLY A 325 16.24 -44.76 9.88
N CYS A 326 14.93 -44.58 9.91
CA CYS A 326 14.19 -43.58 9.11
C CYS A 326 14.19 -42.21 9.82
N GLU A 327 13.65 -41.16 9.19
CA GLU A 327 13.61 -39.76 9.70
C GLU A 327 14.98 -39.09 9.93
N ARG A 328 16.08 -39.86 9.89
CA ARG A 328 17.44 -39.37 10.10
C ARG A 328 18.11 -38.91 8.80
N SER A 329 19.26 -38.27 8.98
CA SER A 329 20.14 -37.85 7.90
C SER A 329 21.43 -38.66 7.92
N VAL A 330 21.90 -39.11 6.75
CA VAL A 330 23.23 -39.72 6.58
C VAL A 330 24.05 -38.85 5.65
N THR A 331 25.33 -38.65 5.98
CA THR A 331 26.25 -37.81 5.20
C THR A 331 27.31 -38.67 4.55
N VAL A 332 27.37 -38.64 3.22
CA VAL A 332 28.53 -39.08 2.44
C VAL A 332 29.56 -37.95 2.44
N LYS A 333 30.82 -38.25 2.77
CA LYS A 333 31.93 -37.30 2.86
C LYS A 333 33.06 -37.73 1.93
#